data_AF-A0A3D6BT38-F1
#
_entry.id   AF-A0A3D6BT38-F1
#
_cell.length_a   1.000
_cell.length_b   1.000
_cell.length_c   1.000
_cell.angle_alpha   90.00
_cell.angle_beta   90.00
_cell.angle_gamma   90.00
#
_symmetry.space_group_name_H-M   'P 1'
#
loop_
_entity.id
_entity.type
_entity.pdbx_description
1 polymer ?
#
loop_
_entity_poly.entity_id
_entity_poly.type
_entity_poly.pdbx_seq_one_letter_code
_entity_poly.pdbx_strand_id
1 'polypeptide(L)' 'MRIDIITVLPELLKSPFEASILKRAIEAGL' A
#
# COMPACT_ATOMS: atom_id res chain seq x y z
N MET A 1 2.05 1.27 -11.33
CA MET A 1 3.42 0.96 -10.83
C MET A 1 3.56 -0.48 -10.30
N ARG A 2 4.76 -1.10 -10.25
CA ARG A 2 5.01 -2.40 -9.57
C ARG A 2 5.87 -2.20 -8.32
N ILE A 3 5.35 -2.55 -7.16
CA ILE A 3 6.02 -2.46 -5.86
C ILE A 3 5.89 -3.83 -5.19
N ASP A 4 7.02 -4.47 -4.89
CA ASP A 4 7.06 -5.73 -4.16
C ASP A 4 7.54 -5.44 -2.72
N ILE A 5 6.72 -5.79 -1.72
CA ILE A 5 7.00 -5.54 -0.29
C ILE A 5 7.24 -6.89 0.40
N ILE A 6 8.38 -7.02 1.07
CA ILE A 6 8.69 -8.16 1.95
C ILE A 6 8.73 -7.63 3.38
N THR A 7 7.82 -8.11 4.25
CA THR A 7 7.76 -7.73 5.66
C THR A 7 7.37 -8.93 6.52
N VAL A 8 7.85 -8.95 7.76
CA VAL A 8 7.46 -9.94 8.78
C VAL A 8 6.27 -9.49 9.63
N LEU A 9 5.79 -8.26 9.42
CA LEU A 9 4.66 -7.65 10.14
C LEU A 9 3.62 -7.05 9.16
N PRO A 10 2.85 -7.88 8.44
CA PRO A 10 1.89 -7.41 7.44
C PRO A 10 0.73 -6.59 8.03
N GLU A 11 0.36 -6.82 9.28
CA GLU A 11 -0.68 -6.10 10.00
C GLU A 11 -0.41 -4.59 10.12
N LEU A 12 0.87 -4.20 10.22
CA LEU A 12 1.27 -2.80 10.27
C LEU A 12 1.06 -2.08 8.93
N LEU A 13 0.92 -2.82 7.83
CA LEU A 13 0.62 -2.22 6.53
C LEU A 13 -0.85 -1.81 6.42
N LYS A 14 -1.78 -2.43 7.15
CA LYS A 14 -3.22 -2.10 7.03
C LYS A 14 -3.54 -0.64 7.37
N SER A 15 -2.97 -0.14 8.47
CA SER A 15 -3.24 1.21 8.99
C SER A 15 -2.75 2.36 8.08
N PRO A 16 -1.49 2.39 7.62
CA PRO A 16 -1.04 3.44 6.71
C PRO A 16 -1.54 3.21 5.29
N PHE A 17 -1.70 1.97 4.82
CA PHE A 17 -2.07 1.70 3.44
C PHE A 17 -3.46 2.23 3.09
N GLU A 18 -4.43 2.15 4.01
CA GLU A 18 -5.79 2.65 3.79
C GLU A 18 -5.90 4.17 3.64
N ALA A 19 -4.99 4.94 4.24
CA ALA A 19 -4.93 6.40 4.09
C ALA A 19 -3.81 6.86 3.15
N SER A 20 -2.97 5.94 2.67
CA SER A 20 -1.77 6.25 1.90
C SER A 20 -2.07 6.81 0.50
N ILE A 21 -1.10 7.55 -0.02
CA ILE A 21 -1.05 7.94 -1.44
C ILE A 21 -1.01 6.73 -2.38
N LEU A 22 -0.50 5.58 -1.91
CA LEU A 22 -0.41 4.34 -2.69
C LEU A 22 -1.80 3.78 -3.01
N LYS A 23 -2.71 3.76 -2.03
CA LYS A 23 -4.09 3.33 -2.26
C LYS A 23 -4.79 4.23 -3.29
N ARG A 24 -4.60 5.55 -3.16
CA ARG A 24 -5.16 6.53 -4.12
C ARG A 24 -4.59 6.35 -5.53
N ALA A 25 -3.29 6.05 -5.65
CA ALA A 25 -2.66 5.80 -6.94
C ALA A 25 -3.20 4.52 -7.60
N ILE A 26 -3.38 3.45 -6.82
CA ILE A 26 -3.98 2.19 -7.29
C ILE A 26 -5.43 2.41 -7.75
N GLU A 27 -6.23 3.13 -6.94
CA GLU A 27 -7.61 3.49 -7.29
C GLU A 27 -7.69 4.39 -8.53
N ALA A 28 -6.70 5.26 -8.74
CA ALA A 28 -6.57 6.09 -9.93
C ALA A 28 -6.03 5.33 -11.16
N GLY A 29 -5.63 4.06 -11.01
CA GLY A 29 -5.11 3.24 -12.11
C GLY A 29 -3.69 3.61 -12.57
N LEU A 30 -2.87 4.20 -11.69
CA LEU A 30 -1.49 4.67 -11.96
C LEU A 30 -0.41 3.63 -11.56
#